data_AF-A0A8B3GMK3-F1
#
_entry.id   AF-A0A8B3GMK3-F1
#
_cell.length_a   1.000
_cell.length_b   1.000
_cell.length_c   1.000
_cell.angle_alpha   90.00
_cell.angle_beta   90.00
_cell.angle_gamma   90.00
#
_symmetry.space_group_name_H-M   'P 1'
#
loop_
_entity.id
_entity.type
_entity.pdbx_description
1 polymer ?
#
loop_
_entity_poly.entity_id
_entity_poly.type
_entity_poly.pdbx_seq_one_letter_code
_entity_poly.pdbx_strand_id
1 'polypeptide(L)'
;MITMITDLKKVWRLVDSPLVSILWLLALGCAGLELSLAQVIQSVMQHAAFTVSMITLAAATALAIGLGRFVMAKLQTRGQYQLIQRIQTQLMAALMNGPIATDNQASGRRVNGFTTDAQTAAPLLMRSMTALVVGGFSFLAAGTFGLFSSWQLTLLIIGLCATALLIPKMMSGRLQTAQNQRQIENSQMQESLLQILNGRELLKSYQKEQFGMQLFSGAYQRFSQAQYQTGMQQVKTVVMGFSLGLVFDIAILGIELLFVGFKVITIGQFAAFSMLTPSFTWLFYSMPSQYAELTRNLVSAKRLLPLIQSLHKEELASGQPRQKPAKFVLRNVTYTYPDATRPTLNQLQLKLDVTAHAKMLITGPSGGGLY
;
A
#
# COMPACT_ATOMS: atom_id res chain seq x y z
N MET A 1 -0.09 18.72 -3.89
CA MET A 1 0.82 18.68 -2.72
C MET A 1 0.12 19.12 -1.43
N ILE A 2 -0.58 20.26 -1.42
CA ILE A 2 -1.30 20.79 -0.22
C ILE A 2 -2.38 19.85 0.30
N THR A 3 -3.23 19.30 -0.58
CA THR A 3 -4.25 18.29 -0.22
C THR A 3 -3.67 17.03 0.41
N MET A 4 -2.53 16.56 -0.10
CA MET A 4 -1.82 15.40 0.41
C MET A 4 -1.31 15.61 1.84
N ILE A 5 -0.85 16.82 2.19
CA ILE A 5 -0.35 17.18 3.53
C ILE A 5 -1.50 17.24 4.55
N THR A 6 -2.65 17.81 4.19
CA THR A 6 -3.85 17.82 5.05
C THR A 6 -4.41 16.42 5.30
N ASP A 7 -4.38 15.55 4.29
CA ASP A 7 -4.82 14.17 4.42
C ASP A 7 -3.84 13.36 5.29
N LEU A 8 -2.54 13.63 5.14
CA LEU A 8 -1.50 13.05 5.98
C LEU A 8 -1.72 13.39 7.46
N LYS A 9 -2.05 14.65 7.78
CA LYS A 9 -2.33 15.08 9.17
C LYS A 9 -3.53 14.35 9.79
N LYS A 10 -4.58 14.07 9.00
CA LYS A 10 -5.76 13.35 9.50
C LYS A 10 -5.46 11.86 9.73
N VAL A 11 -4.68 11.24 8.85
CA VAL A 11 -4.20 9.86 9.03
C VAL A 11 -3.19 9.77 10.18
N TRP A 12 -2.35 10.80 10.35
CA TRP A 12 -1.37 10.86 11.42
C TRP A 12 -2.01 10.85 12.81
N ARG A 13 -3.17 11.50 12.99
CA ARG A 13 -3.95 11.44 14.24
C ARG A 13 -4.49 10.05 14.60
N LEU A 14 -4.69 9.16 13.63
CA LEU A 14 -5.08 7.76 13.89
C LEU A 14 -3.91 6.91 14.39
N VAL A 15 -2.69 7.35 14.12
CA VAL A 15 -1.44 6.58 14.34
C VAL A 15 -0.54 7.23 15.38
N ASP A 16 -0.89 8.42 15.86
CA ASP A 16 -0.08 9.27 16.73
C ASP A 16 0.43 8.44 17.92
N SER A 17 1.69 8.05 17.81
CA SER A 17 2.35 7.12 18.69
C SER A 17 3.80 7.56 18.77
N PRO A 18 4.35 7.74 19.98
CA PRO A 18 5.74 8.14 20.17
C PRO A 18 6.73 7.18 19.48
N LEU A 19 6.29 5.96 19.18
CA LEU A 19 7.05 4.97 18.42
C LEU A 19 7.49 5.46 17.03
N VAL A 20 6.68 6.28 16.33
CA VAL A 20 7.04 6.76 14.99
C VAL A 20 8.23 7.73 15.06
N SER A 21 8.20 8.66 16.00
CA SER A 21 9.30 9.61 16.22
C SER A 21 10.58 8.90 16.66
N ILE A 22 10.48 7.92 17.55
CA ILE A 22 11.62 7.10 17.98
C ILE A 22 12.21 6.31 16.79
N LEU A 23 11.35 5.74 15.94
CA LEU A 23 11.79 5.04 14.73
C LEU A 23 12.56 5.96 13.79
N TRP A 24 12.07 7.18 13.56
CA TRP A 24 12.75 8.13 12.67
C TRP A 24 14.08 8.60 13.25
N LEU A 25 14.15 8.87 14.55
CA LEU A 25 15.41 9.22 15.23
C LEU A 25 16.42 8.08 15.14
N LEU A 26 16.00 6.85 15.42
CA LEU A 26 16.85 5.67 15.34
C LEU A 26 17.34 5.43 13.91
N ALA A 27 16.48 5.65 12.92
CA ALA A 27 16.83 5.47 11.52
C ALA A 27 17.79 6.53 10.99
N LEU A 28 17.61 7.80 11.40
CA LEU A 28 18.59 8.87 11.14
C LEU A 28 19.93 8.57 11.83
N GLY A 29 19.90 8.02 13.04
CA GLY A 29 21.10 7.54 13.73
C GLY A 29 21.84 6.46 12.95
N CYS A 30 21.13 5.45 12.43
CA CYS A 30 21.72 4.41 11.59
C CYS A 30 22.34 4.98 10.30
N ALA A 31 21.65 5.91 9.63
CA ALA A 31 22.20 6.57 8.44
C ALA A 31 23.45 7.41 8.77
N GLY A 32 23.46 8.08 9.92
CA GLY A 32 24.65 8.76 10.46
C GLY A 32 25.81 7.80 10.72
N LEU A 33 25.53 6.63 11.30
CA LEU A 33 26.53 5.59 11.53
C LEU A 33 27.10 5.05 10.22
N GLU A 34 26.29 4.88 9.18
CA GLU A 34 26.77 4.45 7.85
C GLU A 34 27.76 5.43 7.24
N LEU A 35 27.52 6.74 7.37
CA LEU A 35 28.47 7.77 6.95
C LEU A 35 29.75 7.72 7.80
N SER A 36 29.61 7.55 9.11
CA SER A 36 30.77 7.44 10.00
C SER A 36 31.62 6.21 9.66
N LEU A 37 31.00 5.07 9.31
CA LEU A 37 31.71 3.87 8.88
C LEU A 37 32.42 4.10 7.54
N ALA A 38 31.79 4.81 6.59
CA ALA A 38 32.45 5.18 5.33
C ALA A 38 33.70 6.05 5.57
N GLN A 39 33.63 7.03 6.48
CA GLN A 39 34.78 7.84 6.89
C GLN A 39 35.86 7.03 7.61
N VAL A 40 35.47 6.11 8.49
CA VAL A 40 36.39 5.20 9.16
C VAL A 40 37.12 4.35 8.12
N ILE A 41 36.40 3.72 7.19
CA ILE A 41 37.00 2.91 6.11
C ILE A 41 37.98 3.74 5.27
N GLN A 42 37.60 4.97 4.89
CA GLN A 42 38.49 5.89 4.19
C GLN A 42 39.77 6.14 4.99
N SER A 43 39.66 6.43 6.28
CA SER A 43 40.81 6.66 7.15
C SER A 43 41.69 5.43 7.29
N VAL A 44 41.10 4.23 7.43
CA VAL A 44 41.86 2.98 7.54
C VAL A 44 42.65 2.71 6.27
N MET A 45 42.02 2.85 5.10
CA MET A 45 42.65 2.55 3.81
C MET A 45 43.64 3.61 3.32
N GLN A 46 43.65 4.81 3.91
CA GLN A 46 44.68 5.82 3.63
C GLN A 46 45.98 5.55 4.40
N HIS A 47 45.95 4.79 5.50
CA HIS A 47 47.15 4.47 6.26
C HIS A 47 47.86 3.23 5.69
N ALA A 48 49.18 3.33 5.49
CA ALA A 48 49.99 2.23 4.95
C ALA A 48 50.11 1.02 5.91
N ALA A 49 49.85 1.22 7.20
CA ALA A 49 49.84 0.17 8.21
C ALA A 49 48.45 0.05 8.85
N PHE A 50 47.77 -1.06 8.57
CA PHE A 50 46.52 -1.40 9.25
C PHE A 50 46.80 -1.71 10.72
N THR A 51 46.39 -0.83 11.62
CA THR A 51 46.46 -1.11 13.06
C THR A 51 45.25 -1.95 13.46
N VAL A 52 45.44 -2.97 14.32
CA VAL A 52 44.34 -3.82 14.83
C VAL A 52 43.19 -2.98 15.39
N SER A 53 43.48 -1.85 16.04
CA SER A 53 42.48 -0.91 16.58
C SER A 53 41.56 -0.27 15.55
N MET A 54 42.00 -0.10 14.30
CA MET A 54 41.17 0.50 13.23
C MET A 54 40.21 -0.54 12.65
N ILE A 55 40.67 -1.79 12.54
CA ILE A 55 39.86 -2.92 12.09
C ILE A 55 38.78 -3.24 13.14
N THR A 56 39.14 -3.25 14.43
CA THR A 56 38.17 -3.46 15.51
C THR A 56 37.14 -2.32 15.60
N LEU A 57 37.55 -1.07 15.37
CA LEU A 57 36.62 0.06 15.29
C LEU A 57 35.65 -0.08 14.12
N ALA A 58 36.14 -0.40 12.92
CA ALA A 58 35.30 -0.63 11.74
C ALA A 58 34.30 -1.78 11.96
N ALA A 59 34.77 -2.91 12.52
CA ALA A 59 33.93 -4.05 12.86
C ALA A 59 32.88 -3.70 13.92
N ALA A 60 33.25 -2.94 14.96
CA ALA A 60 32.32 -2.48 15.99
C ALA A 60 31.23 -1.56 15.41
N THR A 61 31.60 -0.62 14.53
CA THR A 61 30.62 0.25 13.85
C THR A 61 29.71 -0.53 12.90
N ALA A 62 30.23 -1.53 12.18
CA ALA A 62 29.42 -2.40 11.33
C ALA A 62 28.42 -3.24 12.14
N LEU A 63 28.86 -3.80 13.27
CA LEU A 63 27.98 -4.52 14.21
C LEU A 63 26.89 -3.60 14.80
N ALA A 64 27.26 -2.37 15.17
CA ALA A 64 26.30 -1.38 15.68
C ALA A 64 25.23 -1.03 14.63
N ILE A 65 25.61 -0.85 13.36
CA ILE A 65 24.68 -0.63 12.25
C ILE A 65 23.76 -1.85 12.06
N GLY A 66 24.32 -3.06 12.08
CA GLY A 66 23.56 -4.31 11.96
C GLY A 66 22.51 -4.45 13.06
N LEU A 67 22.91 -4.25 14.32
CA LEU A 67 22.01 -4.26 15.48
C LEU A 67 20.96 -3.16 15.39
N GLY A 68 21.36 -1.95 14.99
CA GLY A 68 20.46 -0.82 14.80
C GLY A 68 19.38 -1.10 13.75
N ARG A 69 19.77 -1.60 12.57
CA ARG A 69 18.84 -2.01 11.51
C ARG A 69 17.92 -3.15 11.95
N PHE A 70 18.43 -4.11 12.73
CA PHE A 70 17.61 -5.19 13.27
C PHE A 70 16.54 -4.67 14.26
N VAL A 71 16.94 -3.83 15.21
CA VAL A 71 16.02 -3.21 16.18
C VAL A 71 14.99 -2.35 15.46
N MET A 72 15.41 -1.57 14.47
CA MET A 72 14.53 -0.77 13.62
C MET A 72 13.48 -1.63 12.91
N ALA A 73 13.92 -2.69 12.22
CA ALA A 73 13.04 -3.59 11.49
C ALA A 73 12.03 -4.28 12.42
N LYS A 74 12.46 -4.68 13.63
CA LYS A 74 11.61 -5.29 14.63
C LYS A 74 10.55 -4.32 15.15
N LEU A 75 10.94 -3.09 15.51
CA LEU A 75 10.02 -2.04 15.99
C LEU A 75 9.02 -1.64 14.90
N GLN A 76 9.50 -1.49 13.67
CA GLN A 76 8.69 -1.15 12.50
C GLN A 76 7.64 -2.22 12.21
N THR A 77 8.04 -3.49 12.23
CA THR A 77 7.13 -4.63 12.01
C THR A 77 6.10 -4.73 13.13
N ARG A 78 6.53 -4.60 14.39
CA ARG A 78 5.63 -4.62 15.54
C ARG A 78 4.62 -3.46 15.50
N GLY A 79 5.09 -2.25 15.20
CA GLY A 79 4.25 -1.07 15.07
C GLY A 79 3.23 -1.20 13.94
N GLN A 80 3.64 -1.78 12.80
CA GLN A 80 2.74 -2.07 11.68
C GLN A 80 1.60 -3.00 12.09
N TYR A 81 1.88 -4.14 12.72
CA TYR A 81 0.83 -5.08 13.12
C TYR A 81 -0.09 -4.54 14.22
N GLN A 82 0.45 -3.80 15.19
CA GLN A 82 -0.37 -3.13 16.20
C GLN A 82 -1.32 -2.11 15.58
N LEU A 83 -0.86 -1.39 14.56
CA LEU A 83 -1.71 -0.44 13.84
C LEU A 83 -2.81 -1.14 13.04
N ILE A 84 -2.49 -2.24 12.35
CA ILE A 84 -3.49 -3.07 11.65
C ILE A 84 -4.57 -3.51 12.63
N GLN A 85 -4.17 -4.04 13.78
CA GLN A 85 -5.09 -4.49 14.82
C GLN A 85 -6.00 -3.35 15.27
N ARG A 86 -5.45 -2.18 15.61
CA ARG A 86 -6.24 -1.01 16.04
C ARG A 86 -7.26 -0.57 14.98
N ILE A 87 -6.83 -0.46 13.72
CA ILE A 87 -7.70 -0.07 12.60
C ILE A 87 -8.83 -1.10 12.43
N GLN A 88 -8.52 -2.39 12.44
CA GLN A 88 -9.53 -3.44 12.28
C GLN A 88 -10.50 -3.48 13.46
N THR A 89 -10.04 -3.32 14.71
CA THR A 89 -10.93 -3.26 15.88
C THR A 89 -11.86 -2.06 15.82
N GLN A 90 -11.34 -0.87 15.47
CA GLN A 90 -12.18 0.32 15.30
C GLN A 90 -13.19 0.13 14.16
N LEU A 91 -12.77 -0.43 13.03
CA LEU A 91 -13.68 -0.67 11.92
C LEU A 91 -14.75 -1.70 12.28
N MET A 92 -14.42 -2.76 13.03
CA MET A 92 -15.40 -3.73 13.52
C MET A 92 -16.42 -3.07 14.47
N ALA A 93 -15.95 -2.22 15.40
CA ALA A 93 -16.86 -1.42 16.24
C ALA A 93 -17.78 -0.53 15.39
N ALA A 94 -17.27 0.02 14.26
CA ALA A 94 -18.06 0.80 13.30
C ALA A 94 -19.19 0.00 12.69
N LEU A 95 -18.91 -1.25 12.32
CA LEU A 95 -19.88 -2.13 11.70
C LEU A 95 -20.94 -2.60 12.70
N MET A 96 -20.58 -2.78 13.97
CA MET A 96 -21.51 -3.22 15.01
C MET A 96 -22.42 -2.09 15.52
N ASN A 97 -21.91 -0.86 15.61
CA ASN A 97 -22.65 0.26 16.19
C ASN A 97 -23.37 1.16 15.18
N GLY A 98 -23.11 0.99 13.87
CA GLY A 98 -23.71 1.80 12.81
C GLY A 98 -25.12 1.36 12.38
N PRO A 99 -25.89 2.20 11.68
CA PRO A 99 -27.26 1.91 11.25
C PRO A 99 -27.31 0.83 10.17
N ILE A 100 -28.15 -0.16 10.43
CA ILE A 100 -28.46 -1.32 9.56
C ILE A 100 -29.05 -0.86 8.21
N ALA A 101 -29.75 0.28 8.16
CA ALA A 101 -30.43 0.79 6.97
C ALA A 101 -29.51 1.14 5.77
N THR A 102 -28.20 1.20 5.97
CA THR A 102 -27.21 1.54 4.92
C THR A 102 -26.57 0.32 4.26
N ASP A 103 -26.97 -0.91 4.63
CA ASP A 103 -26.18 -2.12 4.33
C ASP A 103 -26.08 -2.50 2.86
N ASN A 104 -27.10 -2.24 2.03
CA ASN A 104 -27.15 -2.80 0.68
C ASN A 104 -26.09 -2.23 -0.29
N GLN A 105 -25.71 -0.95 -0.20
CA GLN A 105 -24.63 -0.37 -1.02
C GLN A 105 -23.30 -0.25 -0.25
N ALA A 106 -23.32 -0.29 1.09
CA ALA A 106 -22.14 -0.10 1.92
C ALA A 106 -21.40 -1.41 2.27
N SER A 107 -22.04 -2.58 2.19
CA SER A 107 -21.46 -3.86 2.64
C SER A 107 -20.15 -4.20 1.92
N GLY A 108 -20.10 -4.14 0.58
CA GLY A 108 -18.87 -4.44 -0.18
C GLY A 108 -17.72 -3.46 0.09
N ARG A 109 -18.02 -2.16 0.24
CA ARG A 109 -17.02 -1.13 0.57
C ARG A 109 -16.52 -1.26 2.01
N ARG A 110 -17.41 -1.61 2.95
CA ARG A 110 -17.11 -1.89 4.36
C ARG A 110 -16.25 -3.15 4.53
N VAL A 111 -16.60 -4.23 3.84
CA VAL A 111 -15.84 -5.50 3.85
C VAL A 111 -14.47 -5.33 3.21
N ASN A 112 -14.36 -4.68 2.04
CA ASN A 112 -13.06 -4.37 1.43
C ASN A 112 -12.21 -3.43 2.30
N GLY A 113 -12.86 -2.50 3.01
CA GLY A 113 -12.25 -1.67 4.04
C GLY A 113 -11.54 -2.53 5.12
N PHE A 114 -12.25 -3.53 5.63
CA PHE A 114 -11.78 -4.41 6.70
C PHE A 114 -10.65 -5.36 6.27
N THR A 115 -10.81 -6.00 5.11
CA THR A 115 -9.90 -7.07 4.66
C THR A 115 -8.68 -6.55 3.94
N THR A 116 -8.82 -5.52 3.10
CA THR A 116 -7.79 -5.11 2.13
C THR A 116 -7.19 -3.73 2.46
N ASP A 117 -8.04 -2.74 2.73
CA ASP A 117 -7.56 -1.37 2.93
C ASP A 117 -6.84 -1.20 4.27
N ALA A 118 -7.26 -1.88 5.34
CA ALA A 118 -6.56 -1.83 6.63
C ALA A 118 -5.11 -2.36 6.53
N GLN A 119 -4.92 -3.48 5.83
CA GLN A 119 -3.59 -4.08 5.61
C GLN A 119 -2.71 -3.20 4.71
N THR A 120 -3.31 -2.50 3.74
CA THR A 120 -2.60 -1.62 2.81
C THR A 120 -2.31 -0.24 3.43
N ALA A 121 -3.16 0.27 4.31
CA ALA A 121 -2.98 1.59 4.94
C ALA A 121 -1.95 1.59 6.07
N ALA A 122 -1.84 0.51 6.85
CA ALA A 122 -0.93 0.43 7.98
C ALA A 122 0.57 0.62 7.67
N PRO A 123 1.15 0.07 6.59
CA PRO A 123 2.58 0.27 6.27
C PRO A 123 2.93 1.72 5.90
N LEU A 124 1.95 2.59 5.66
CA LEU A 124 2.14 4.00 5.25
C LEU A 124 3.16 4.73 6.10
N LEU A 125 2.93 4.78 7.42
CA LEU A 125 3.75 5.57 8.35
C LEU A 125 4.96 4.78 8.85
N MET A 126 4.78 3.50 9.14
CA MET A 126 5.83 2.68 9.74
C MET A 126 6.93 2.36 8.73
N ARG A 127 6.57 2.08 7.47
CA ARG A 127 7.48 1.59 6.44
C ARG A 127 7.74 2.57 5.33
N SER A 128 6.71 2.94 4.56
CA SER A 128 6.92 3.69 3.32
C SER A 128 7.44 5.10 3.58
N MET A 129 6.89 5.80 4.57
CA MET A 129 7.39 7.13 4.97
C MET A 129 8.80 7.06 5.56
N THR A 130 9.05 6.13 6.49
CA THR A 130 10.37 5.96 7.09
C THR A 130 11.43 5.68 6.02
N ALA A 131 11.15 4.79 5.06
CA ALA A 131 12.07 4.48 3.97
C ALA A 131 12.39 5.71 3.11
N LEU A 132 11.40 6.56 2.82
CA LEU A 132 11.60 7.78 2.03
C LEU A 132 12.40 8.86 2.77
N VAL A 133 12.12 9.06 4.07
CA VAL A 133 12.84 10.04 4.90
C VAL A 133 14.30 9.61 5.08
N VAL A 134 14.52 8.34 5.45
CA VAL A 134 15.86 7.80 5.71
C VAL A 134 16.66 7.73 4.42
N GLY A 135 16.09 7.19 3.35
CA GLY A 135 16.79 7.11 2.08
C GLY A 135 17.08 8.49 1.48
N GLY A 136 16.17 9.46 1.64
CA GLY A 136 16.42 10.85 1.25
C GLY A 136 17.57 11.47 2.03
N PHE A 137 17.62 11.25 3.34
CA PHE A 137 18.73 11.70 4.18
C PHE A 137 20.05 11.01 3.80
N SER A 138 20.06 9.69 3.62
CA SER A 138 21.24 8.93 3.18
C SER A 138 21.75 9.40 1.82
N PHE A 139 20.86 9.67 0.86
CA PHE A 139 21.22 10.23 -0.45
C PHE A 139 21.85 11.62 -0.32
N LEU A 140 21.22 12.54 0.45
CA LEU A 140 21.75 13.88 0.66
C LEU A 140 23.11 13.82 1.35
N ALA A 141 23.26 12.98 2.37
CA ALA A 141 24.50 12.85 3.09
C ALA A 141 25.62 12.24 2.24
N ALA A 142 25.34 11.18 1.48
CA ALA A 142 26.27 10.62 0.50
C ALA A 142 26.65 11.64 -0.57
N GLY A 143 25.68 12.42 -1.06
CA GLY A 143 25.91 13.51 -2.00
C GLY A 143 26.82 14.60 -1.45
N THR A 144 26.59 15.05 -0.21
CA THR A 144 27.47 16.03 0.44
C THR A 144 28.89 15.49 0.63
N PHE A 145 29.03 14.26 1.13
CA PHE A 145 30.33 13.60 1.28
C PHE A 145 31.06 13.46 -0.07
N GLY A 146 30.33 13.06 -1.11
CA GLY A 146 30.86 12.92 -2.47
C GLY A 146 31.35 14.25 -3.04
N LEU A 147 30.55 15.31 -2.91
CA LEU A 147 30.90 16.65 -3.39
C LEU A 147 32.16 17.20 -2.72
N PHE A 148 32.35 16.96 -1.41
CA PHE A 148 33.56 17.36 -0.70
C PHE A 148 34.79 16.50 -1.06
N SER A 149 34.60 15.22 -1.39
CA SER A 149 35.72 14.34 -1.77
C SER A 149 36.14 14.50 -3.24
N SER A 150 35.20 14.41 -4.17
CA SER A 150 35.40 14.66 -5.60
C SER A 150 34.08 15.03 -6.24
N TRP A 151 33.93 16.31 -6.58
CA TRP A 151 32.74 16.81 -7.26
C TRP A 151 32.61 16.22 -8.67
N GLN A 152 33.72 15.94 -9.35
CA GLN A 152 33.72 15.35 -10.70
C GLN A 152 33.15 13.93 -10.69
N LEU A 153 33.61 13.07 -9.76
CA LEU A 153 33.13 11.70 -9.64
C LEU A 153 31.65 11.68 -9.25
N THR A 154 31.25 12.53 -8.31
CA THR A 154 29.88 12.61 -7.81
C THR A 154 28.89 13.02 -8.90
N LEU A 155 29.22 14.04 -9.71
CA LEU A 155 28.38 14.45 -10.83
C LEU A 155 28.27 13.37 -11.90
N LEU A 156 29.35 12.64 -12.15
CA LEU A 156 29.37 11.55 -13.14
C LEU A 156 28.46 10.39 -12.69
N ILE A 157 28.55 9.98 -11.42
CA ILE A 157 27.67 8.95 -10.83
C ILE A 157 26.20 9.41 -10.90
N ILE A 158 25.90 10.65 -10.48
CA ILE A 158 24.54 11.20 -10.55
C ILE A 158 24.04 11.24 -12.00
N GLY A 159 24.88 11.64 -12.95
CA GLY A 159 24.57 11.67 -14.38
C GLY A 159 24.24 10.28 -14.92
N LEU A 160 25.07 9.28 -14.61
CA LEU A 160 24.80 7.88 -14.97
C LEU A 160 23.48 7.39 -14.39
N CYS A 161 23.25 7.61 -13.10
CA CYS A 161 21.99 7.20 -12.46
C CYS A 161 20.78 7.96 -13.03
N ALA A 162 20.92 9.23 -13.40
CA ALA A 162 19.86 9.98 -14.06
C ALA A 162 19.52 9.40 -15.44
N THR A 163 20.51 8.98 -16.22
CA THR A 163 20.26 8.30 -17.50
C THR A 163 19.56 6.95 -17.33
N ALA A 164 19.81 6.25 -16.21
CA ALA A 164 19.13 4.99 -15.90
C ALA A 164 17.61 5.16 -15.75
N LEU A 165 17.10 6.34 -15.38
CA LEU A 165 15.65 6.60 -15.27
C LEU A 165 14.92 6.66 -16.61
N LEU A 166 15.62 6.92 -17.71
CA LEU A 166 15.01 6.98 -19.03
C LEU A 166 14.50 5.59 -19.47
N ILE A 167 15.15 4.53 -19.01
CA ILE A 167 14.90 3.16 -19.48
C ILE A 167 13.56 2.62 -18.94
N PRO A 168 13.27 2.67 -17.61
CA PRO A 168 11.95 2.31 -17.10
C PRO A 168 10.82 3.14 -17.72
N LYS A 169 11.06 4.42 -18.01
CA LYS A 169 10.06 5.31 -18.63
C LYS A 169 9.68 4.86 -20.04
N MET A 170 10.64 4.37 -20.83
CA MET A 170 10.37 3.81 -22.16
C MET A 170 9.62 2.48 -22.08
N MET A 171 9.89 1.66 -21.07
CA MET A 171 9.27 0.34 -20.91
C MET A 171 7.89 0.37 -20.25
N SER A 172 7.60 1.38 -19.41
CA SER A 172 6.37 1.43 -18.61
C SER A 172 5.11 1.43 -19.48
N GLY A 173 5.13 2.12 -20.63
CA GLY A 173 4.00 2.19 -21.54
C GLY A 173 3.59 0.81 -22.07
N ARG A 174 4.56 0.00 -22.51
CA ARG A 174 4.28 -1.35 -23.04
C ARG A 174 3.73 -2.29 -21.97
N LEU A 175 4.30 -2.23 -20.76
CA LEU A 175 3.82 -3.02 -19.63
C LEU A 175 2.41 -2.59 -19.22
N GLN A 176 2.13 -1.28 -19.19
CA GLN A 176 0.82 -0.75 -18.84
C GLN A 176 -0.26 -1.16 -19.84
N THR A 177 0.02 -1.10 -21.14
CA THR A 177 -0.90 -1.59 -22.18
C THR A 177 -1.19 -3.08 -22.03
N ALA A 178 -0.16 -3.91 -21.79
CA ALA A 178 -0.34 -5.35 -21.57
C ALA A 178 -1.19 -5.63 -20.32
N GLN A 179 -0.95 -4.92 -19.21
CA GLN A 179 -1.75 -5.05 -17.98
C GLN A 179 -3.21 -4.62 -18.20
N ASN A 180 -3.45 -3.55 -18.96
CA ASN A 180 -4.80 -3.11 -19.28
C ASN A 180 -5.55 -4.18 -20.11
N GLN A 181 -4.90 -4.75 -21.13
CA GLN A 181 -5.50 -5.83 -21.91
C GLN A 181 -5.81 -7.05 -21.04
N ARG A 182 -4.86 -7.48 -20.21
CA ARG A 182 -5.07 -8.56 -19.24
C ARG A 182 -6.27 -8.29 -18.32
N GLN A 183 -6.43 -7.06 -17.85
CA GLN A 183 -7.56 -6.69 -16.99
C GLN A 183 -8.89 -6.78 -17.73
N ILE A 184 -8.95 -6.35 -19.00
CA ILE A 184 -10.14 -6.46 -19.85
C ILE A 184 -10.53 -7.93 -20.04
N GLU A 185 -9.57 -8.79 -20.43
CA GLU A 185 -9.84 -10.22 -20.63
C GLU A 185 -10.23 -10.93 -19.33
N ASN A 186 -9.65 -10.54 -18.20
CA ASN A 186 -10.03 -11.06 -16.88
C ASN A 186 -11.49 -10.71 -16.55
N SER A 187 -11.91 -9.47 -16.81
CA SER A 187 -13.29 -9.05 -16.61
C SER A 187 -14.27 -9.83 -17.50
N GLN A 188 -13.94 -10.04 -18.79
CA GLN A 188 -14.77 -10.84 -19.71
C GLN A 188 -14.88 -12.31 -19.29
N MET A 189 -13.78 -12.89 -18.81
CA MET A 189 -13.77 -14.26 -18.28
C MET A 189 -14.63 -14.39 -17.02
N GLN A 190 -14.55 -13.43 -16.09
CA GLN A 190 -15.41 -13.40 -14.90
C GLN A 190 -16.89 -13.22 -15.25
N GLU A 191 -17.21 -12.37 -16.22
CA GLU A 191 -18.57 -12.19 -16.70
C GLU A 191 -19.14 -13.48 -17.31
N SER A 192 -18.35 -14.14 -18.18
CA SER A 192 -18.74 -15.43 -18.77
C SER A 192 -19.00 -16.49 -17.70
N LEU A 193 -18.14 -16.56 -16.68
CA LEU A 193 -18.31 -17.47 -15.55
C LEU A 193 -19.63 -17.20 -14.80
N LEU A 194 -19.92 -15.93 -14.50
CA LEU A 194 -21.15 -15.55 -13.81
C LEU A 194 -22.40 -15.89 -14.65
N GLN A 195 -22.37 -15.64 -15.95
CA GLN A 195 -23.48 -15.99 -16.85
C GLN A 195 -23.74 -17.51 -16.87
N ILE A 196 -22.69 -18.33 -16.92
CA ILE A 196 -22.81 -19.79 -16.90
C ILE A 196 -23.35 -20.29 -15.55
N LEU A 197 -22.86 -19.75 -14.44
CA LEU A 197 -23.29 -20.16 -13.11
C LEU A 197 -24.75 -19.76 -12.84
N ASN A 198 -25.15 -18.56 -13.24
CA ASN A 198 -26.53 -18.10 -13.12
C ASN A 198 -27.47 -18.88 -14.06
N GLY A 199 -26.99 -19.22 -15.26
CA GLY A 199 -27.73 -20.00 -16.26
C GLY A 199 -27.62 -21.52 -16.11
N ARG A 200 -26.98 -22.04 -15.06
CA ARG A 200 -26.65 -23.47 -14.93
C ARG A 200 -27.86 -24.39 -14.96
N GLU A 201 -28.98 -23.97 -14.35
CA GLU A 201 -30.21 -24.74 -14.31
C GLU A 201 -30.84 -24.84 -15.71
N LEU A 202 -30.83 -23.74 -16.46
CA LEU A 202 -31.26 -23.70 -17.84
C LEU A 202 -30.39 -24.59 -18.72
N LEU A 203 -29.06 -24.49 -18.59
CA LEU A 203 -28.12 -25.31 -19.35
C LEU A 203 -28.34 -26.82 -19.10
N LYS A 204 -28.59 -27.22 -17.86
CA LYS A 204 -28.94 -28.61 -17.51
C LYS A 204 -30.29 -29.03 -18.06
N SER A 205 -31.30 -28.16 -17.97
CA SER A 205 -32.65 -28.43 -18.44
C SER A 205 -32.70 -28.73 -19.95
N TYR A 206 -31.86 -28.03 -20.72
CA TYR A 206 -31.74 -28.20 -22.17
C TYR A 206 -30.61 -29.15 -22.59
N GLN A 207 -29.90 -29.80 -21.66
CA GLN A 207 -28.75 -30.67 -21.93
C GLN A 207 -27.66 -29.99 -22.80
N LYS A 208 -27.36 -28.72 -22.49
CA LYS A 208 -26.41 -27.86 -23.21
C LYS A 208 -25.18 -27.50 -22.37
N GLU A 209 -24.76 -28.34 -21.44
CA GLU A 209 -23.59 -28.09 -20.57
C GLU A 209 -22.30 -27.87 -21.38
N GLN A 210 -22.14 -28.58 -22.50
CA GLN A 210 -20.99 -28.40 -23.40
C GLN A 210 -20.92 -26.98 -23.98
N PHE A 211 -22.06 -26.33 -24.25
CA PHE A 211 -22.07 -24.95 -24.73
C PHE A 211 -21.51 -23.99 -23.66
N GLY A 212 -21.94 -24.15 -22.41
CA GLY A 212 -21.38 -23.38 -21.30
C GLY A 212 -19.87 -23.62 -21.14
N MET A 213 -19.43 -24.88 -21.27
CA MET A 213 -18.01 -25.21 -21.21
C MET A 213 -17.20 -24.57 -22.37
N GLN A 214 -17.72 -24.57 -23.59
CA GLN A 214 -17.08 -23.92 -24.75
C GLN A 214 -17.00 -22.41 -24.60
N LEU A 215 -18.05 -21.78 -24.05
CA LEU A 215 -18.06 -20.35 -23.77
C LEU A 215 -16.98 -19.99 -22.73
N PHE A 216 -16.89 -20.76 -21.65
CA PHE A 216 -15.86 -20.56 -20.62
C PHE A 216 -14.46 -20.82 -21.16
N SER A 217 -14.24 -21.92 -21.89
CA SER A 217 -12.92 -22.26 -22.40
C SER A 217 -12.39 -21.22 -23.39
N GLY A 218 -13.25 -20.67 -24.25
CA GLY A 218 -12.89 -19.58 -25.17
C GLY A 218 -12.49 -18.30 -24.43
N ALA A 219 -13.29 -17.89 -23.43
CA ALA A 219 -12.97 -16.72 -22.61
C ALA A 219 -11.69 -16.91 -21.79
N TYR A 220 -11.51 -18.10 -21.21
CA TYR A 220 -10.33 -18.44 -20.43
C TYR A 220 -9.06 -18.52 -21.30
N GLN A 221 -9.17 -18.99 -22.54
CA GLN A 221 -8.03 -19.04 -23.47
C GLN A 221 -7.53 -17.64 -23.83
N ARG A 222 -8.42 -16.68 -24.08
CA ARG A 222 -8.03 -15.27 -24.31
C ARG A 222 -7.37 -14.65 -23.09
N PHE A 223 -7.96 -14.87 -21.90
CA PHE A 223 -7.36 -14.45 -20.64
C PHE A 223 -5.97 -15.07 -20.44
N SER A 224 -5.81 -16.37 -20.66
CA SER A 224 -4.54 -17.08 -20.54
C SER A 224 -3.48 -16.54 -21.49
N GLN A 225 -3.86 -16.21 -22.73
CA GLN A 225 -2.96 -15.61 -23.71
C GLN A 225 -2.53 -14.19 -23.30
N ALA A 226 -3.47 -13.36 -22.85
CA ALA A 226 -3.15 -12.01 -22.35
C ALA A 226 -2.29 -12.06 -21.07
N GLN A 227 -2.55 -13.04 -20.20
CA GLN A 227 -1.74 -13.33 -19.00
C GLN A 227 -0.31 -13.70 -19.38
N TYR A 228 -0.14 -14.61 -20.36
CA TYR A 228 1.17 -15.02 -20.84
C TYR A 228 1.96 -13.85 -21.44
N GLN A 229 1.33 -13.04 -22.32
CA GLN A 229 1.97 -11.87 -22.92
C GLN A 229 2.40 -10.85 -21.85
N THR A 230 1.54 -10.60 -20.85
CA THR A 230 1.85 -9.73 -19.71
C THR A 230 3.01 -10.28 -18.90
N GLY A 231 3.02 -11.58 -18.61
CA GLY A 231 4.12 -12.25 -17.92
C GLY A 231 5.44 -12.14 -18.67
N MET A 232 5.43 -12.35 -19.99
CA MET A 232 6.61 -12.14 -20.84
C MET A 232 7.10 -10.69 -20.82
N GLN A 233 6.19 -9.72 -20.84
CA GLN A 233 6.55 -8.31 -20.75
C GLN A 233 7.14 -7.93 -19.38
N GLN A 234 6.61 -8.52 -18.29
CA GLN A 234 7.17 -8.38 -16.95
C GLN A 234 8.58 -8.97 -16.86
N VAL A 235 8.78 -10.20 -17.34
CA VAL A 235 10.10 -10.85 -17.37
C VAL A 235 11.09 -10.01 -18.17
N LYS A 236 10.72 -9.55 -19.37
CA LYS A 236 11.57 -8.64 -20.16
C LYS A 236 11.95 -7.37 -19.40
N THR A 237 11.00 -6.77 -18.68
CA THR A 237 11.25 -5.56 -17.89
C THR A 237 12.21 -5.83 -16.72
N VAL A 238 12.03 -6.95 -16.01
CA VAL A 238 12.90 -7.34 -14.89
C VAL A 238 14.30 -7.70 -15.37
N VAL A 239 14.42 -8.54 -16.40
CA VAL A 239 15.72 -8.95 -16.96
C VAL A 239 16.46 -7.74 -17.50
N MET A 240 15.80 -6.88 -18.27
CA MET A 240 16.43 -5.68 -18.80
C MET A 240 16.86 -4.71 -17.69
N GLY A 241 16.01 -4.51 -16.67
CA GLY A 241 16.35 -3.70 -15.50
C GLY A 241 17.54 -4.25 -14.72
N PHE A 242 17.62 -5.57 -14.54
CA PHE A 242 18.75 -6.23 -13.89
C PHE A 242 20.03 -6.14 -14.71
N SER A 243 19.98 -6.45 -16.01
CA SER A 243 21.12 -6.35 -16.92
C SER A 243 21.67 -4.92 -16.97
N LEU A 244 20.80 -3.92 -17.04
CA LEU A 244 21.19 -2.52 -17.02
C LEU A 244 21.77 -2.12 -15.66
N GLY A 245 21.16 -2.56 -14.57
CA GLY A 245 21.69 -2.35 -13.21
C GLY A 245 23.13 -2.83 -13.09
N LEU A 246 23.41 -4.05 -13.56
CA LEU A 246 24.77 -4.60 -13.59
C LEU A 246 25.73 -3.78 -14.48
N VAL A 247 25.27 -3.34 -15.65
CA VAL A 247 26.09 -2.47 -16.53
C VAL A 247 26.41 -1.16 -15.82
N PHE A 248 25.45 -0.55 -15.11
CA PHE A 248 25.68 0.67 -14.33
C PHE A 248 26.64 0.43 -13.15
N ASP A 249 26.47 -0.66 -12.41
CA ASP A 249 27.36 -1.00 -11.28
C ASP A 249 28.80 -1.22 -11.78
N ILE A 250 28.98 -1.95 -12.88
CA ILE A 250 30.30 -2.14 -13.51
C ILE A 250 30.87 -0.81 -14.03
N ALA A 251 30.03 0.04 -14.65
CA ALA A 251 30.47 1.34 -15.14
C ALA A 251 30.92 2.25 -13.99
N ILE A 252 30.16 2.32 -12.89
CA ILE A 252 30.52 3.09 -11.70
C ILE A 252 31.84 2.59 -11.13
N LEU A 253 31.98 1.28 -10.93
CA LEU A 253 33.23 0.68 -10.44
C LEU A 253 34.42 0.95 -11.39
N GLY A 254 34.21 0.85 -12.71
CA GLY A 254 35.24 1.11 -13.71
C GLY A 254 35.70 2.57 -13.72
N ILE A 255 34.76 3.51 -13.61
CA ILE A 255 35.05 4.95 -13.53
C ILE A 255 35.78 5.28 -12.23
N GLU A 256 35.33 4.71 -11.11
CA GLU A 256 35.99 4.82 -9.81
C GLU A 256 37.45 4.34 -9.88
N LEU A 257 37.70 3.15 -10.46
CA LEU A 257 39.04 2.59 -10.66
C LEU A 257 39.92 3.47 -11.56
N LEU A 258 39.38 4.03 -12.64
CA LEU A 258 40.10 4.95 -13.51
C LEU A 258 40.50 6.24 -12.77
N PHE A 259 39.62 6.77 -11.93
CA PHE A 259 39.90 7.96 -11.13
C PHE A 259 40.98 7.70 -10.08
N VAL A 260 41.04 6.49 -9.51
CA VAL A 260 42.17 6.05 -8.67
C VAL A 260 43.46 6.01 -9.50
N GLY A 261 43.42 5.42 -10.70
CA GLY A 261 44.57 5.34 -11.60
C GLY A 261 45.12 6.71 -12.01
N PHE A 262 44.24 7.69 -12.26
CA PHE A 262 44.61 9.08 -12.55
C PHE A 262 44.99 9.90 -11.30
N LYS A 263 45.00 9.30 -10.10
CA LYS A 263 45.26 9.97 -8.82
C LYS A 263 44.31 11.15 -8.53
N VAL A 264 43.11 11.13 -9.11
CA VAL A 264 42.05 12.11 -8.83
C VAL A 264 41.40 11.83 -7.48
N ILE A 265 41.29 10.55 -7.11
CA ILE A 265 40.81 10.09 -5.80
C ILE A 265 41.82 9.13 -5.16
N THR A 266 41.82 9.09 -3.82
CA THR A 266 42.62 8.12 -3.06
C THR A 266 41.91 6.77 -2.95
N ILE A 267 42.68 5.71 -2.65
CA ILE A 267 42.15 4.36 -2.42
C ILE A 267 41.12 4.33 -1.26
N GLY A 268 41.32 5.16 -0.22
CA GLY A 268 40.35 5.30 0.85
C GLY A 268 39.06 6.00 0.42
N GLN A 269 39.15 7.03 -0.43
CA GLN A 269 37.96 7.66 -1.01
C GLN A 269 37.20 6.68 -1.89
N PHE A 270 37.90 5.90 -2.72
CA PHE A 270 37.29 4.83 -3.50
C PHE A 270 36.47 3.86 -2.64
N ALA A 271 37.02 3.38 -1.54
CA ALA A 271 36.30 2.45 -0.66
C ALA A 271 35.08 3.10 0.02
N ALA A 272 35.18 4.37 0.42
CA ALA A 272 34.04 5.11 0.94
C ALA A 272 32.95 5.34 -0.12
N PHE A 273 33.34 5.67 -1.37
CA PHE A 273 32.40 5.78 -2.49
C PHE A 273 31.70 4.46 -2.76
N SER A 274 32.45 3.34 -2.86
CA SER A 274 31.89 2.01 -3.08
C SER A 274 30.89 1.60 -1.98
N MET A 275 31.18 1.95 -0.72
CA MET A 275 30.25 1.74 0.39
C MET A 275 28.99 2.62 0.29
N LEU A 276 29.12 3.85 -0.20
CA LEU A 276 28.00 4.81 -0.35
C LEU A 276 27.24 4.66 -1.67
N THR A 277 27.72 3.86 -2.63
CA THR A 277 27.06 3.56 -3.90
C THR A 277 25.58 3.17 -3.76
N PRO A 278 25.16 2.32 -2.79
CA PRO A 278 23.74 2.05 -2.55
C PRO A 278 22.92 3.30 -2.17
N SER A 279 23.52 4.27 -1.49
CA SER A 279 22.86 5.53 -1.12
C SER A 279 22.68 6.45 -2.34
N PHE A 280 23.64 6.47 -3.26
CA PHE A 280 23.52 7.20 -4.53
C PHE A 280 22.44 6.59 -5.43
N THR A 281 22.45 5.27 -5.57
CA THR A 281 21.50 4.54 -6.43
C THR A 281 20.09 4.49 -5.83
N TRP A 282 19.94 4.65 -4.51
CA TRP A 282 18.63 4.62 -3.83
C TRP A 282 17.61 5.59 -4.44
N LEU A 283 18.00 6.83 -4.74
CA LEU A 283 17.10 7.85 -5.31
C LEU A 283 16.52 7.42 -6.66
N PHE A 284 17.25 6.61 -7.42
CA PHE A 284 16.89 6.26 -8.79
C PHE A 284 16.15 4.92 -8.87
N TYR A 285 16.55 3.93 -8.08
CA TYR A 285 15.97 2.59 -8.12
C TYR A 285 14.93 2.32 -7.02
N SER A 286 15.19 2.78 -5.81
CA SER A 286 14.36 2.45 -4.65
C SER A 286 13.31 3.52 -4.34
N MET A 287 13.63 4.80 -4.50
CA MET A 287 12.69 5.89 -4.21
C MET A 287 11.40 5.80 -5.04
N PRO A 288 11.41 5.52 -6.37
CA PRO A 288 10.17 5.44 -7.14
C PRO A 288 9.22 4.34 -6.66
N SER A 289 9.75 3.16 -6.30
CA SER A 289 8.93 2.05 -5.81
C SER A 289 8.36 2.34 -4.42
N GLN A 290 9.16 2.93 -3.52
CA GLN A 290 8.73 3.37 -2.20
C GLN A 290 7.68 4.49 -2.28
N TYR A 291 7.80 5.40 -3.26
CA TYR A 291 6.82 6.47 -3.51
C TYR A 291 5.50 5.92 -4.06
N ALA A 292 5.56 4.93 -4.96
CA ALA A 292 4.38 4.24 -5.45
C ALA A 292 3.65 3.49 -4.32
N GLU A 293 4.40 2.81 -3.44
CA GLU A 293 3.87 2.16 -2.25
C GLU A 293 3.23 3.17 -1.29
N LEU A 294 3.91 4.29 -1.00
CA LEU A 294 3.36 5.37 -0.18
C LEU A 294 2.03 5.90 -0.74
N THR A 295 1.97 6.13 -2.06
CA THR A 295 0.77 6.63 -2.74
C THR A 295 -0.38 5.64 -2.63
N ARG A 296 -0.10 4.35 -2.86
CA ARG A 296 -1.08 3.26 -2.69
C ARG A 296 -1.62 3.22 -1.26
N ASN A 297 -0.73 3.27 -0.28
CA ASN A 297 -1.09 3.21 1.13
C ASN A 297 -1.95 4.44 1.52
N LEU A 298 -1.61 5.62 1.00
CA LEU A 298 -2.38 6.86 1.22
C LEU A 298 -3.80 6.77 0.65
N VAL A 299 -3.95 6.20 -0.54
CA VAL A 299 -5.27 6.01 -1.16
C VAL A 299 -6.14 5.07 -0.31
N SER A 300 -5.59 3.95 0.18
CA SER A 300 -6.31 3.07 1.11
C SER A 300 -6.65 3.75 2.43
N ALA A 301 -5.72 4.50 3.03
CA ALA A 301 -5.97 5.24 4.27
C ALA A 301 -7.10 6.28 4.12
N LYS A 302 -7.16 6.98 2.97
CA LYS A 302 -8.25 7.93 2.66
C LYS A 302 -9.62 7.25 2.56
N ARG A 303 -9.69 6.00 2.08
CA ARG A 303 -10.95 5.24 2.02
C ARG A 303 -11.45 4.83 3.41
N LEU A 304 -10.54 4.55 4.34
CA LEU A 304 -10.87 4.16 5.71
C LEU A 304 -11.30 5.34 6.59
N LEU A 305 -10.72 6.52 6.37
CA LEU A 305 -10.91 7.66 7.26
C LEU A 305 -12.40 8.05 7.45
N PRO A 306 -13.25 8.14 6.40
CA PRO A 306 -14.68 8.44 6.58
C PRO A 306 -15.43 7.36 7.36
N LEU A 307 -15.06 6.08 7.19
CA LEU A 307 -15.70 4.95 7.89
C LEU A 307 -15.40 4.98 9.40
N ILE A 308 -14.19 5.38 9.78
CA ILE A 308 -13.81 5.54 11.19
C ILE A 308 -14.38 6.84 11.78
N GLN A 309 -14.61 7.87 10.96
CA GLN A 309 -15.20 9.14 11.43
C GLN A 309 -16.72 9.09 11.60
N SER A 310 -17.45 8.30 10.80
CA SER A 310 -18.90 8.15 10.94
C SER A 310 -19.29 7.55 12.31
N LEU A 311 -18.44 6.68 12.86
CA LEU A 311 -18.56 6.11 14.21
C LEU A 311 -18.76 7.15 15.32
N HIS A 312 -17.95 8.20 15.32
CA HIS A 312 -17.95 9.20 16.41
C HIS A 312 -19.19 10.09 16.40
N LYS A 313 -19.99 10.08 15.32
CA LYS A 313 -21.19 10.92 15.21
C LYS A 313 -22.46 10.28 15.78
N GLU A 314 -22.52 8.95 15.88
CA GLU A 314 -23.74 8.24 16.28
C GLU A 314 -23.78 7.77 17.74
N GLU A 315 -22.66 7.84 18.47
CA GLU A 315 -22.58 7.56 19.91
C GLU A 315 -23.46 8.46 20.81
N LEU A 316 -24.16 9.46 20.25
CA LEU A 316 -24.97 10.43 20.99
C LEU A 316 -26.43 10.02 21.27
N ALA A 317 -26.90 8.86 20.80
CA ALA A 317 -28.25 8.39 21.09
C ALA A 317 -28.26 7.32 22.20
N SER A 318 -27.80 7.66 23.41
CA SER A 318 -28.03 6.85 24.60
C SER A 318 -29.53 6.84 24.95
N GLY A 319 -30.28 5.94 24.33
CA GLY A 319 -31.70 5.75 24.62
C GLY A 319 -31.89 5.10 25.99
N GLN A 320 -32.71 5.72 26.85
CA GLN A 320 -33.16 5.13 28.12
C GLN A 320 -33.82 3.75 27.88
N PRO A 321 -33.76 2.82 28.86
CA PRO A 321 -34.44 1.53 28.75
C PRO A 321 -35.93 1.74 28.51
N ARG A 322 -36.40 1.44 27.30
CA ARG A 322 -37.82 1.58 26.93
C ARG A 322 -38.64 0.51 27.66
N GLN A 323 -39.63 0.95 28.41
CA GLN A 323 -40.69 0.10 28.96
C GLN A 323 -41.40 -0.66 27.82
N LYS A 324 -41.95 -1.85 28.12
CA LYS A 324 -42.71 -2.64 27.15
C LYS A 324 -43.84 -1.77 26.56
N PRO A 325 -43.86 -1.52 25.24
CA PRO A 325 -44.86 -0.65 24.64
C PRO A 325 -46.24 -1.33 24.70
N ALA A 326 -47.23 -0.64 25.30
CA ALA A 326 -48.60 -1.12 25.38
C ALA A 326 -49.33 -1.06 24.03
N LYS A 327 -48.98 -0.10 23.16
CA LYS A 327 -49.64 0.15 21.88
C LYS A 327 -48.62 0.45 20.78
N PHE A 328 -48.82 -0.13 19.60
CA PHE A 328 -48.05 0.14 18.39
C PHE A 328 -48.94 0.87 17.39
N VAL A 329 -48.54 2.07 16.97
CA VAL A 329 -49.35 2.93 16.10
C VAL A 329 -48.48 3.53 15.00
N LEU A 330 -48.79 3.20 13.74
CA LEU A 330 -48.29 3.86 12.54
C LEU A 330 -49.36 4.85 12.06
N ARG A 331 -48.99 6.12 11.87
CA ARG A 331 -49.89 7.17 11.36
C ARG A 331 -49.31 7.77 10.09
N ASN A 332 -50.04 7.62 8.98
CA ASN A 332 -49.68 8.20 7.68
C ASN A 332 -48.22 7.94 7.30
N VAL A 333 -47.76 6.70 7.48
CA VAL A 333 -46.38 6.35 7.19
C VAL A 333 -46.21 6.18 5.69
N THR A 334 -45.42 7.06 5.10
CA THR A 334 -44.97 6.96 3.72
C THR A 334 -43.47 6.69 3.73
N TYR A 335 -43.03 5.62 3.06
CA TYR A 335 -41.63 5.23 2.99
C TYR A 335 -41.25 4.88 1.56
N THR A 336 -40.09 5.37 1.13
CA THR A 336 -39.52 5.13 -0.19
C THR A 336 -38.10 4.66 0.01
N TYR A 337 -37.73 3.50 -0.55
CA TYR A 337 -36.34 3.07 -0.54
C TYR A 337 -35.47 4.07 -1.32
N PRO A 338 -34.20 4.28 -0.92
CA PRO A 338 -33.33 5.30 -1.52
C PRO A 338 -33.20 5.21 -3.06
N ASP A 339 -33.29 4.00 -3.61
CA ASP A 339 -33.14 3.72 -5.05
C ASP A 339 -34.49 3.57 -5.78
N ALA A 340 -35.62 3.79 -5.10
CA ALA A 340 -36.96 3.62 -5.66
C ALA A 340 -37.56 4.96 -6.12
N THR A 341 -38.17 4.97 -7.30
CA THR A 341 -38.88 6.16 -7.84
C THR A 341 -40.33 6.27 -7.34
N ARG A 342 -40.86 5.23 -6.71
CA ARG A 342 -42.22 5.18 -6.17
C ARG A 342 -42.20 4.80 -4.69
N PRO A 343 -43.09 5.39 -3.88
CA PRO A 343 -43.21 5.02 -2.47
C PRO A 343 -43.59 3.55 -2.33
N THR A 344 -42.84 2.83 -1.48
CA THR A 344 -43.07 1.42 -1.15
C THR A 344 -44.21 1.28 -0.14
N LEU A 345 -44.28 2.22 0.82
CA LEU A 345 -45.43 2.41 1.69
C LEU A 345 -46.01 3.79 1.42
N ASN A 346 -47.32 3.88 1.24
CA ASN A 346 -48.00 5.16 1.00
C ASN A 346 -49.11 5.36 2.04
N GLN A 347 -48.94 6.38 2.89
CA GLN A 347 -49.91 6.78 3.92
C GLN A 347 -50.46 5.63 4.78
N LEU A 348 -49.59 4.68 5.15
CA LEU A 348 -49.99 3.52 5.95
C LEU A 348 -50.49 3.96 7.34
N GLN A 349 -51.69 3.51 7.71
CA GLN A 349 -52.25 3.67 9.05
C GLN A 349 -52.43 2.30 9.68
N LEU A 350 -51.78 2.06 10.83
CA LEU A 350 -51.87 0.81 11.57
C LEU A 350 -51.98 1.10 13.05
N LYS A 351 -52.87 0.39 13.75
CA LYS A 351 -52.97 0.42 15.22
C LYS A 351 -53.05 -1.01 15.72
N LEU A 352 -52.14 -1.37 16.61
CA LEU A 352 -52.09 -2.67 17.27
C LEU A 352 -51.97 -2.47 18.78
N ASP A 353 -52.86 -3.11 19.54
CA ASP A 353 -52.79 -3.13 21.00
C ASP A 353 -52.01 -4.39 21.44
N VAL A 354 -50.84 -4.20 22.04
CA VAL A 354 -49.88 -5.28 22.34
C VAL A 354 -50.16 -5.89 23.71
N THR A 355 -51.00 -5.24 24.54
CA THR A 355 -51.38 -5.71 25.88
C THR A 355 -52.23 -6.99 25.84
N ALA A 356 -53.02 -7.17 24.78
CA ALA A 356 -53.96 -8.28 24.64
C ALA A 356 -53.35 -9.57 24.04
N HIS A 357 -52.02 -9.67 23.90
CA HIS A 357 -51.36 -10.78 23.18
C HIS A 357 -51.90 -10.97 21.74
N ALA A 358 -52.40 -9.89 21.15
CA ALA A 358 -53.03 -9.90 19.84
C ALA A 358 -51.98 -10.24 18.77
N LYS A 359 -52.28 -11.23 17.93
CA LYS A 359 -51.48 -11.57 16.76
C LYS A 359 -52.08 -10.88 15.53
N MET A 360 -51.24 -10.28 14.71
CA MET A 360 -51.63 -9.68 13.44
C MET A 360 -50.96 -10.45 12.31
N LEU A 361 -51.77 -10.92 11.36
CA LEU A 361 -51.28 -11.51 10.12
C LEU A 361 -51.32 -10.44 9.03
N ILE A 362 -50.19 -10.15 8.41
CA ILE A 362 -50.09 -9.24 7.27
C ILE A 362 -49.98 -10.10 6.01
N THR A 363 -50.93 -9.96 5.09
CA THR A 363 -50.96 -10.70 3.82
C THR A 363 -51.07 -9.74 2.64
N GLY A 364 -50.61 -10.19 1.48
CA GLY A 364 -50.66 -9.39 0.26
C GLY A 364 -49.86 -10.03 -0.87
N PRO A 365 -49.96 -9.48 -2.09
CA PRO A 365 -49.24 -9.96 -3.26
C PRO A 365 -47.72 -9.68 -3.14
N SER A 366 -46.92 -10.46 -3.88
CA SER A 366 -45.48 -10.20 -4.02
C SER A 366 -45.25 -8.78 -4.55
N GLY A 367 -44.32 -8.04 -3.94
CA GLY A 367 -44.07 -6.63 -4.26
C GLY A 367 -45.00 -5.63 -3.55
N GLY A 368 -45.91 -6.09 -2.67
CA GLY A 368 -46.83 -5.23 -1.91
C GLY A 368 -46.21 -4.46 -0.72
N GLY A 369 -44.88 -4.51 -0.54
CA GLY A 369 -44.20 -3.80 0.56
C GLY A 369 -44.36 -4.45 1.94
N LEU A 370 -44.54 -5.77 1.99
CA LEU A 370 -44.73 -6.54 3.23
C LEU A 370 -43.44 -6.78 4.04
N TYR A 371 -42.26 -6.64 3.40
CA TYR A 371 -40.93 -6.93 3.97
C TYR A 371 -40.05 -5.67 4.09
#